data_AF-A0A817MWH4-F1
#
_entry.id   AF-A0A817MWH4-F1
#
_cell.length_a   1.000
_cell.length_b   1.000
_cell.length_c   1.000
_cell.angle_alpha   90.00
_cell.angle_beta   90.00
_cell.angle_gamma   90.00
#
_symmetry.space_group_name_H-M   'P 1'
#
loop_
_entity.id
_entity.type
_entity.pdbx_description
1 polymer ?
#
loop_
_entity_poly.entity_id
_entity_poly.type
_entity_poly.pdbx_seq_one_letter_code
_entity_poly.pdbx_strand_id
1 'polypeptide(L)'
;SKKVHLTLPKWGGQISSNGRYGLYAPTRGVFDIMAFFTPTNEHVIYYHKGKRTIRVFRAKDGPQLVDMKCPAKVRQGTATNDGRILVVGYEDGAIQAFLIVDRSDESMVDYLRSWRIHQLQSTVEPERQETAERQLE
;
A
#
# COMPACT_ATOMS: atom_id res chain seq x y z
N SER A 1 11.76 -37.90 -12.38
CA SER A 1 10.69 -36.91 -12.58
C SER A 1 11.17 -35.86 -13.58
N LYS A 2 10.46 -35.59 -14.68
CA LYS A 2 10.84 -34.54 -15.63
C LYS A 2 10.43 -33.17 -15.05
N LYS A 3 11.41 -32.36 -14.63
CA LYS A 3 11.17 -30.94 -14.33
C LYS A 3 11.00 -30.20 -15.63
N VAL A 4 9.81 -29.65 -15.87
CA VAL A 4 9.56 -28.75 -17.00
C VAL A 4 9.95 -27.35 -16.54
N HIS A 5 11.09 -26.85 -17.00
CA HIS A 5 11.43 -25.43 -16.87
C HIS A 5 10.76 -24.68 -18.02
N LEU A 6 9.71 -23.92 -17.71
CA LEU A 6 9.17 -22.93 -18.63
C LEU A 6 9.96 -21.63 -18.41
N THR A 7 10.75 -21.22 -19.40
CA THR A 7 11.45 -19.94 -19.38
C THR A 7 10.67 -18.93 -20.20
N LEU A 8 10.27 -17.81 -19.59
CA LEU A 8 9.75 -16.65 -20.32
C LEU A 8 10.95 -15.77 -20.70
N PRO A 9 11.37 -15.74 -21.98
CA PRO A 9 12.62 -15.08 -22.39
C PRO A 9 12.61 -13.56 -22.22
N LYS A 10 11.43 -12.95 -22.07
CA LYS A 10 11.26 -11.53 -21.73
C LYS A 10 10.10 -11.36 -20.76
N TRP A 11 10.42 -11.11 -19.49
CA TRP A 11 9.46 -10.71 -18.47
C TRP A 11 9.77 -9.28 -18.01
N GLY A 12 8.88 -8.34 -18.35
CA GLY A 12 8.96 -6.93 -17.90
C GLY A 12 8.02 -6.61 -16.74
N GLY A 13 7.47 -7.65 -16.09
CA GLY A 13 6.54 -7.51 -14.97
C GLY A 13 7.21 -7.61 -13.60
N GLN A 14 6.40 -7.65 -12.55
CA GLN A 14 6.85 -7.86 -11.18
C GLN A 14 6.57 -9.29 -10.74
N ILE A 15 7.40 -9.86 -9.88
CA ILE A 15 7.16 -11.17 -9.26
C ILE A 15 6.97 -10.93 -7.77
N SER A 16 6.01 -11.62 -7.16
CA SER A 16 5.80 -11.56 -5.72
C SER A 16 7.07 -11.95 -4.96
N SER A 17 7.29 -11.43 -3.75
CA SER A 17 8.52 -11.71 -2.98
C SER A 17 8.69 -13.20 -2.63
N ASN A 18 7.60 -13.97 -2.63
CA ASN A 18 7.60 -15.43 -2.46
C ASN A 18 7.79 -16.23 -3.77
N GLY A 19 7.92 -15.58 -4.93
CA GLY A 19 8.14 -16.20 -6.23
C GLY A 19 6.95 -16.94 -6.84
N ARG A 20 5.78 -16.96 -6.18
CA ARG A 20 4.62 -17.76 -6.61
C ARG A 20 3.74 -17.08 -7.65
N TYR A 21 3.75 -15.76 -7.70
CA TYR A 21 2.84 -14.97 -8.53
C TYR A 21 3.63 -13.99 -9.41
N GLY A 22 3.35 -14.02 -10.70
CA GLY A 22 3.80 -13.00 -11.65
C GLY A 22 2.69 -11.98 -11.89
N LEU A 23 3.03 -10.70 -11.82
CA LEU A 23 2.17 -9.58 -12.18
C LEU A 23 2.70 -8.93 -13.45
N TYR A 24 1.90 -8.99 -14.51
CA TYR A 24 2.15 -8.24 -15.74
C TYR A 24 0.95 -7.35 -16.02
N ALA A 25 1.20 -6.05 -16.07
CA ALA A 25 0.22 -5.09 -16.56
C ALA A 25 0.43 -4.93 -18.06
N PRO A 26 -0.42 -5.51 -18.93
CA PRO A 26 -0.31 -5.29 -20.36
C PRO A 26 -0.53 -3.81 -20.66
N THR A 27 0.45 -3.17 -21.29
CA THR A 27 0.32 -1.81 -21.84
C THR A 27 -0.78 -1.82 -22.90
N ARG A 28 -1.99 -1.40 -22.54
CA ARG A 28 -3.06 -1.12 -23.51
C ARG A 28 -2.96 0.34 -23.97
N GLY A 29 -2.04 0.62 -24.89
CA GLY A 29 -1.87 1.94 -25.54
C GLY A 29 -0.69 2.78 -25.02
N VAL A 30 -0.78 4.12 -25.19
CA VAL A 30 0.29 5.12 -24.91
C VAL A 30 0.46 5.44 -23.41
N PHE A 31 -0.33 4.82 -22.53
CA PHE A 31 -0.34 5.15 -21.11
C PHE A 31 0.50 4.15 -20.30
N ASP A 32 1.50 4.66 -19.57
CA ASP A 32 2.24 3.86 -18.60
C ASP A 32 1.33 3.36 -17.49
N ILE A 33 1.55 2.11 -17.08
CA ILE A 33 0.89 1.48 -15.95
C ILE A 33 1.96 1.19 -14.91
N MET A 34 1.70 1.55 -13.65
CA MET A 34 2.51 1.09 -12.51
C MET A 34 1.72 0.01 -11.78
N ALA A 35 2.32 -1.14 -11.55
CA ALA A 35 1.69 -2.20 -10.78
C ALA A 35 2.74 -2.97 -9.96
N PHE A 36 2.46 -3.23 -8.68
CA PHE A 36 3.39 -3.91 -7.79
C PHE A 36 2.65 -4.61 -6.64
N PHE A 37 3.31 -5.59 -6.01
CA PHE A 37 2.83 -6.23 -4.79
C PHE A 37 3.25 -5.42 -3.55
N THR A 38 2.43 -5.45 -2.50
CA THR A 38 2.93 -5.06 -1.17
C THR A 38 4.06 -6.01 -0.73
N PRO A 39 4.95 -5.59 0.19
CA PRO A 39 6.02 -6.46 0.69
C PRO A 39 5.53 -7.83 1.22
N THR A 40 4.34 -7.85 1.83
CA THR A 40 3.67 -9.06 2.35
C THR A 40 3.04 -9.95 1.26
N ASN A 41 2.93 -9.47 0.02
CA ASN A 41 2.19 -10.07 -1.09
C ASN A 41 0.68 -10.25 -0.82
N GLU A 42 0.11 -9.53 0.14
CA GLU A 42 -1.32 -9.61 0.44
C GLU A 42 -2.16 -8.77 -0.53
N HIS A 43 -1.56 -7.70 -1.06
CA HIS A 43 -2.24 -6.77 -1.95
C HIS A 43 -1.45 -6.52 -3.23
N VAL A 44 -2.18 -6.27 -4.31
CA VAL A 44 -1.66 -5.75 -5.58
C VAL A 44 -2.12 -4.31 -5.73
N ILE A 45 -1.17 -3.40 -5.94
CA ILE A 45 -1.42 -2.00 -6.23
C ILE A 45 -1.35 -1.82 -7.75
N TYR A 46 -2.34 -1.16 -8.32
CA TYR A 46 -2.44 -0.89 -9.76
C TYR A 46 -2.78 0.58 -9.99
N TYR A 47 -1.93 1.30 -10.72
CA TYR A 47 -2.15 2.68 -11.10
C TYR A 47 -2.29 2.85 -12.61
N HIS A 48 -3.40 3.45 -13.02
CA HIS A 48 -3.67 3.77 -14.43
C HIS A 48 -3.41 5.25 -14.71
N LYS A 49 -2.27 5.59 -15.31
CA LYS A 49 -1.82 6.98 -15.56
C LYS A 49 -2.86 7.85 -16.27
N GLY A 50 -3.46 7.37 -17.36
CA GLY A 50 -4.45 8.14 -18.12
C GLY A 50 -5.76 8.40 -17.37
N LYS A 51 -6.12 7.51 -16.44
CA LYS A 51 -7.33 7.64 -15.61
C LYS A 51 -7.01 8.30 -14.28
N ARG A 52 -5.73 8.40 -13.89
CA ARG A 52 -5.26 8.81 -12.57
C ARG A 52 -6.01 8.08 -11.47
N THR A 53 -6.13 6.77 -11.59
CA THR A 53 -6.82 5.92 -10.61
C THR A 53 -5.87 4.90 -10.02
N ILE A 54 -5.80 4.84 -8.70
CA ILE A 54 -5.18 3.75 -7.95
C ILE A 54 -6.26 2.74 -7.60
N ARG A 55 -5.98 1.48 -7.87
CA ARG A 55 -6.78 0.34 -7.48
C ARG A 55 -5.96 -0.61 -6.64
N VAL A 56 -6.58 -1.14 -5.61
CA VAL A 56 -5.97 -2.13 -4.72
C VAL A 56 -6.78 -3.40 -4.82
N PHE A 57 -6.11 -4.52 -5.06
CA PHE A 57 -6.72 -5.84 -5.14
C PHE A 57 -6.14 -6.74 -4.07
N ARG A 58 -6.96 -7.61 -3.47
CA ARG A 58 -6.43 -8.70 -2.65
C ARG A 58 -5.74 -9.71 -3.55
N ALA A 59 -4.50 -10.06 -3.24
CA ALA A 59 -3.70 -10.96 -4.07
C ALA A 59 -4.19 -12.42 -4.01
N LYS A 60 -4.78 -12.83 -2.88
CA LYS A 60 -5.21 -14.22 -2.62
C LYS A 60 -6.28 -14.70 -3.60
N ASP A 61 -7.30 -13.88 -3.84
CA ASP A 61 -8.54 -14.23 -4.54
C ASP A 61 -8.96 -13.20 -5.60
N GLY A 62 -8.34 -12.02 -5.64
CA GLY A 62 -8.55 -11.02 -6.69
C GLY A 62 -9.66 -9.97 -6.54
N PRO A 63 -10.51 -9.91 -5.50
CA PRO A 63 -11.44 -8.79 -5.32
C PRO A 63 -10.70 -7.44 -5.25
N GLN A 64 -11.32 -6.44 -5.87
CA GLN A 64 -10.91 -5.06 -5.74
C GLN A 64 -11.37 -4.52 -4.38
N LEU A 65 -10.42 -4.07 -3.56
CA LEU A 65 -10.68 -3.47 -2.24
C LEU A 65 -10.90 -1.96 -2.35
N VAL A 66 -10.18 -1.30 -3.28
CA VAL A 66 -10.19 0.16 -3.44
C VAL A 66 -10.19 0.54 -4.91
N ASP A 67 -10.96 1.57 -5.27
CA ASP A 67 -10.82 2.35 -6.51
C ASP A 67 -10.85 3.83 -6.13
N MET A 68 -9.72 4.51 -6.30
CA MET A 68 -9.56 5.89 -5.87
C MET A 68 -8.99 6.74 -6.99
N LYS A 69 -9.56 7.94 -7.16
CA LYS A 69 -9.06 8.97 -8.06
C LYS A 69 -7.94 9.77 -7.38
N CYS A 70 -6.78 9.83 -8.02
CA CYS A 70 -5.66 10.65 -7.59
C CYS A 70 -5.83 12.12 -7.98
N PRO A 71 -5.46 13.07 -7.10
CA PRO A 71 -5.54 14.50 -7.37
C PRO A 71 -4.60 14.93 -8.51
N ALA A 72 -3.45 14.28 -8.63
CA ALA A 72 -2.45 14.51 -9.66
C ALA A 72 -1.92 13.18 -10.20
N LYS A 73 -0.96 13.24 -11.13
CA LYS A 73 -0.32 12.05 -11.67
C LYS A 73 0.64 11.46 -10.64
N VAL A 74 0.59 10.14 -10.46
CA VAL A 74 1.46 9.43 -9.52
C VAL A 74 2.83 9.29 -10.16
N ARG A 75 3.86 9.72 -9.44
CA ARG A 75 5.25 9.53 -9.82
C ARG A 75 5.80 8.24 -9.25
N GLN A 76 5.47 7.93 -7.99
CA GLN A 76 5.94 6.74 -7.30
C GLN A 76 4.94 6.31 -6.23
N GLY A 77 4.84 5.01 -5.98
CA GLY A 77 4.13 4.46 -4.84
C GLY A 77 4.95 3.36 -4.19
N THR A 78 4.80 3.21 -2.87
CA THR A 78 5.37 2.12 -2.08
C THR A 78 4.46 1.78 -0.93
N ALA A 79 4.59 0.59 -0.35
CA ALA A 79 3.87 0.23 0.86
C ALA A 79 4.84 0.08 2.04
N THR A 80 4.32 0.20 3.26
CA THR A 80 5.03 -0.16 4.49
C THR A 80 5.41 -1.65 4.50
N ASN A 81 6.40 -2.01 5.32
CA ASN A 81 6.89 -3.40 5.41
C ASN A 81 5.82 -4.39 5.88
N ASP A 82 4.88 -3.92 6.70
CA ASP A 82 3.70 -4.69 7.11
C ASP A 82 2.60 -4.76 6.03
N GLY A 83 2.79 -4.07 4.89
CA GLY A 83 1.88 -4.07 3.76
C GLY A 83 0.56 -3.32 3.97
N ARG A 84 0.41 -2.58 5.09
CA ARG A 84 -0.87 -1.97 5.49
C ARG A 84 -1.07 -0.55 4.99
N ILE A 85 -0.01 0.24 4.87
CA ILE A 85 -0.10 1.63 4.45
C ILE A 85 0.54 1.78 3.06
N LEU A 86 -0.21 2.32 2.12
CA LEU A 86 0.27 2.75 0.80
C LEU A 86 0.67 4.21 0.86
N VAL A 87 1.93 4.51 0.55
CA VAL A 87 2.45 5.87 0.40
C VAL A 87 2.61 6.18 -1.08
N VAL A 88 2.06 7.32 -1.51
CA VAL A 88 2.01 7.75 -2.90
C VAL A 88 2.59 9.15 -3.03
N GLY A 89 3.58 9.32 -3.91
CA GLY A 89 4.12 10.61 -4.31
C GLY A 89 3.60 11.03 -5.68
N TYR A 90 3.14 12.27 -5.78
CA TYR A 90 2.58 12.85 -7.00
C TYR A 90 3.58 13.78 -7.72
N GLU A 91 3.31 14.08 -8.99
CA GLU A 91 4.15 14.99 -9.80
C GLU A 91 4.11 16.45 -9.34
N ASP A 92 3.05 16.88 -8.63
CA ASP A 92 2.90 18.23 -8.08
C ASP A 92 3.64 18.43 -6.74
N GLY A 93 4.37 17.42 -6.27
CA GLY A 93 5.10 17.45 -5.01
C GLY A 93 4.28 17.01 -3.79
N ALA A 94 2.98 16.73 -3.94
CA ALA A 94 2.19 16.19 -2.85
C ALA A 94 2.57 14.73 -2.52
N ILE A 95 2.42 14.36 -1.26
CA ILE A 95 2.57 12.98 -0.77
C ILE A 95 1.32 12.63 0.03
N GLN A 96 0.75 11.46 -0.21
CA GLN A 96 -0.40 10.96 0.55
C GLN A 96 -0.14 9.53 1.02
N ALA A 97 -0.57 9.24 2.25
CA ALA A 97 -0.52 7.92 2.84
C ALA A 97 -1.95 7.42 3.06
N PHE A 98 -2.22 6.17 2.65
CA PHE A 98 -3.52 5.53 2.72
C PHE A 98 -3.42 4.23 3.49
N LEU A 99 -4.28 4.03 4.47
CA LEU A 99 -4.45 2.72 5.07
C LEU A 99 -5.25 1.81 4.10
N ILE A 100 -4.68 0.67 3.77
CA ILE A 100 -5.37 -0.39 3.01
C ILE A 100 -6.22 -1.16 4.02
N VAL A 101 -7.54 -1.07 3.87
CA VAL A 101 -8.48 -1.76 4.75
C VAL A 101 -9.12 -2.92 4.01
N ASP A 102 -8.85 -4.13 4.50
CA ASP A 102 -9.54 -5.33 4.07
C ASP A 102 -10.48 -5.82 5.18
N ARG A 103 -11.78 -5.83 4.90
CA ARG A 103 -12.81 -6.22 5.88
C ARG A 103 -12.84 -7.72 6.16
N SER A 104 -12.26 -8.56 5.30
CA SER A 104 -12.16 -9.99 5.58
C SER A 104 -10.92 -10.37 6.38
N ASP A 105 -10.01 -9.43 6.60
CA ASP A 105 -8.83 -9.63 7.44
C ASP A 105 -9.18 -9.31 8.89
N GLU A 106 -9.32 -10.34 9.73
CA GLU A 106 -9.62 -10.17 11.16
C GLU A 106 -8.51 -9.41 11.89
N SER A 107 -7.24 -9.55 11.46
CA SER A 107 -6.10 -8.85 12.06
C SER A 107 -6.17 -7.33 11.87
N MET A 108 -6.91 -6.87 10.86
CA MET A 108 -7.14 -5.46 10.58
C MET A 108 -7.93 -4.78 11.70
N VAL A 109 -8.90 -5.49 12.30
CA VAL A 109 -9.72 -4.95 13.39
C VAL A 109 -8.85 -4.65 14.60
N ASP A 110 -7.96 -5.58 14.96
CA ASP A 110 -7.04 -5.40 16.08
C ASP A 110 -6.03 -4.29 15.81
N TYR A 111 -5.53 -4.18 14.58
CA TYR A 111 -4.65 -3.09 14.18
C TYR A 111 -5.31 -1.71 14.28
N LEU A 112 -6.54 -1.57 13.78
CA LEU A 112 -7.29 -0.32 13.87
C LEU A 112 -7.54 0.08 15.33
N ARG A 113 -7.80 -0.91 16.21
CA ARG A 113 -7.94 -0.68 17.64
C ARG A 113 -6.64 -0.20 18.28
N SER A 114 -5.50 -0.82 17.96
CA SER A 114 -4.21 -0.39 18.51
C SER A 114 -3.84 1.03 18.10
N TRP A 115 -4.15 1.42 16.86
CA TRP A 115 -3.89 2.77 16.35
C TRP A 115 -4.71 3.84 17.08
N ARG A 116 -5.99 3.55 17.37
CA ARG A 116 -6.87 4.45 18.11
C ARG A 116 -6.37 4.70 19.54
N ILE A 117 -5.81 3.67 20.18
CA ILE A 117 -5.26 3.79 21.54
C ILE A 117 -4.02 4.69 21.55
N HIS A 118 -3.10 4.52 20.59
CA HIS A 118 -1.89 5.34 20.52
C HIS A 118 -2.18 6.83 20.29
N GLN A 119 -3.13 7.16 19.42
CA GLN A 119 -3.55 8.56 19.22
C GLN A 119 -4.10 9.19 20.50
N LEU A 120 -4.91 8.45 21.26
CA LEU A 120 -5.48 8.94 22.52
C LEU A 120 -4.40 9.15 23.61
N GLN A 121 -3.40 8.27 23.70
CA GLN A 121 -2.28 8.45 24.64
C GLN A 121 -1.46 9.71 24.32
N SER A 122 -1.10 9.89 23.04
CA SER A 122 -0.37 11.09 22.58
C SER A 122 -1.11 12.42 22.79
N THR A 123 -2.44 12.39 22.95
CA THR A 123 -3.23 13.59 23.28
C THR A 123 -3.38 13.82 24.78
N VAL A 124 -3.20 12.80 25.62
CA VAL A 124 -3.34 12.88 27.09
C VAL A 124 -2.01 13.17 27.79
N GLU A 125 -0.88 12.80 27.20
CA GLU A 125 0.46 13.03 27.76
C GLU A 125 1.14 14.41 27.59
N PRO A 126 0.71 15.37 26.73
CA PRO A 126 1.38 16.66 26.64
C PRO A 126 1.17 17.53 27.91
N GLU A 127 0.02 17.45 28.58
CA GLU A 127 -0.28 18.32 29.74
C GLU A 127 0.44 17.90 31.04
N ARG A 128 0.85 16.63 31.17
CA ARG A 128 1.53 16.15 32.39
C ARG A 128 2.99 16.59 32.48
N GLN A 129 3.66 16.84 31.35
CA GLN A 129 5.04 17.29 31.35
C GLN A 129 5.15 18.79 31.68
N GLU A 130 4.23 19.63 31.19
CA GLU A 130 4.22 21.08 31.48
C GLU A 130 3.90 21.40 32.96
N THR A 131 3.09 20.55 33.62
CA THR A 131 2.70 20.79 35.02
C THR A 131 3.80 20.35 36.01
N ALA A 132 4.66 19.40 35.63
CA ALA A 132 5.77 18.95 36.48
C ALA A 132 6.96 19.93 36.46
N GLU A 133 7.19 20.61 35.33
CA GLU A 133 8.28 21.59 35.19
C GLU A 133 7.96 22.93 35.86
N ARG A 134 6.68 23.31 35.97
CA ARG A 134 6.25 24.52 36.71
C ARG A 134 6.26 24.41 38.24
N GLN A 135 6.50 23.22 38.79
CA GLN A 135 6.61 23.02 40.26
C GLN A 135 8.05 22.88 40.77
N LEU A 136 9.02 23.11 39.88
CA LEU A 136 10.46 23.11 40.21
C LEU A 136 11.12 24.49 39.99
N GLU A 137 10.35 25.53 39.70
CA GLU A 137 10.77 26.95 39.69
C GLU A 137 10.27 27.72 40.92
#